data_AF-A0A958QCZ5-F1
#
_entry.id   AF-A0A958QCZ5-F1
#
_cell.length_a   1.000
_cell.length_b   1.000
_cell.length_c   1.000
_cell.angle_alpha   90.00
_cell.angle_beta   90.00
_cell.angle_gamma   90.00
#
_symmetry.space_group_name_H-M   'P 1'
#
loop_
_entity.id
_entity.type
_entity.pdbx_description
1 polymer ?
#
loop_
_entity_poly.entity_id
_entity_poly.type
_entity_poly.pdbx_seq_one_letter_code
_entity_poly.pdbx_strand_id
1 'polypeptide(L)' 'ALFQLYQAGSISLEEALKNADSANNLRLRVKLAEDGDVFEAKKEKKSALKNNEDDKSKRTTETEIQLSVDY' A
#
# COMPACT_ATOMS: atom_id res chain seq x y z
N ALA A 1 6.75 11.14 -1.05
CA ALA A 1 8.13 10.61 -1.11
C ALA A 1 8.94 11.01 0.14
N LEU A 2 9.41 12.25 0.31
CA LEU A 2 10.34 12.62 1.41
C LEU A 2 9.83 12.31 2.83
N PHE A 3 8.56 12.57 3.11
CA PHE A 3 7.95 12.23 4.39
C PHE A 3 8.02 10.72 4.71
N GLN A 4 7.80 9.86 3.72
CA GLN A 4 7.86 8.40 3.90
C GLN A 4 9.31 7.92 4.10
N LEU A 5 10.27 8.52 3.40
CA LEU A 5 11.70 8.24 3.59
C LEU A 5 12.16 8.63 5.01
N TYR A 6 11.69 9.76 5.53
CA TYR A 6 11.92 10.16 6.92
C TYR A 6 11.26 9.18 7.90
N GLN A 7 9.99 8.82 7.68
CA GLN A 7 9.27 7.86 8.51
C GLN A 7 9.90 6.46 8.49
N ALA A 8 10.54 6.08 7.38
CA ALA A 8 11.31 4.85 7.23
C ALA A 8 12.72 4.92 7.87
N GLY A 9 13.13 6.09 8.37
CA GLY A 9 14.47 6.32 8.93
C GLY A 9 15.59 6.40 7.88
N SER A 10 15.26 6.52 6.60
CA SER A 10 16.23 6.57 5.50
C SER A 10 16.95 7.92 5.38
N ILE A 11 16.31 9.01 5.82
CA ILE A 11 16.86 10.38 5.82
C ILE A 11 16.53 11.08 7.13
N SER A 12 17.36 12.05 7.53
CA SER A 12 17.10 12.85 8.74
C SER A 12 15.98 13.87 8.52
N LEU A 13 15.34 14.34 9.61
CA LEU A 13 14.29 15.37 9.53
C LEU A 13 14.82 16.66 8.88
N GLU A 14 16.05 17.06 9.21
CA GLU A 14 16.67 18.27 8.66
C GLU A 14 16.89 18.14 7.15
N GLU A 15 17.36 16.98 6.69
CA GLU A 15 17.61 16.69 5.29
C GLU A 15 16.31 16.58 4.49
N ALA A 16 15.27 16.01 5.09
CA ALA A 16 13.93 16.01 4.52
C ALA A 16 13.38 17.45 4.38
N LEU A 17 13.60 18.31 5.39
CA LEU A 17 13.14 19.72 5.36
C LEU A 17 13.88 20.58 4.34
N LYS A 18 15.18 20.34 4.12
CA LYS A 18 15.98 21.05 3.10
C LYS A 18 15.53 20.74 1.68
N ASN A 19 15.09 19.51 1.41
CA ASN A 19 14.69 19.06 0.09
C ASN A 19 13.17 19.10 -0.15
N ALA A 20 12.37 19.32 0.89
CA ALA A 20 10.92 19.39 0.76
C ALA A 20 10.48 20.62 -0.02
N ASP A 21 9.46 20.47 -0.86
CA ASP A 21 8.80 21.59 -1.56
C ASP A 21 8.34 22.68 -0.58
N SER A 22 7.98 22.29 0.65
CA SER A 22 7.68 23.22 1.73
C SER A 22 8.03 22.61 3.09
N ALA A 23 8.96 23.26 3.79
CA ALA A 23 9.34 22.88 5.15
C ALA A 23 8.16 22.89 6.13
N ASN A 24 7.20 23.80 5.93
CA ASN A 24 6.04 23.92 6.83
C ASN A 24 5.06 22.76 6.64
N ASN A 25 4.78 22.39 5.39
CA ASN A 25 3.93 21.24 5.08
C ASN A 25 4.55 19.93 5.60
N LEU A 26 5.87 19.76 5.44
CA LEU A 26 6.55 18.58 5.96
C LEU A 26 6.49 18.52 7.50
N ARG A 27 6.75 19.63 8.21
CA ARG A 27 6.62 19.68 9.68
C ARG A 27 5.22 19.34 10.17
N LEU A 28 4.20 19.88 9.50
CA LEU A 28 2.81 19.61 9.87
C LEU A 28 2.50 18.12 9.74
N ARG A 29 2.92 17.49 8.64
CA ARG A 29 2.72 16.06 8.40
C ARG A 29 3.46 15.18 9.40
N VAL A 30 4.70 15.55 9.74
CA VAL A 30 5.49 14.86 10.78
C VAL A 30 4.78 14.96 12.12
N LYS A 31 4.39 16.16 12.54
CA LYS A 31 3.71 16.36 13.81
C LYS A 31 2.38 15.61 13.88
N LEU A 32 1.58 15.64 12.82
CA LEU A 32 0.31 14.89 12.73
C LEU A 32 0.52 13.38 12.77
N ALA A 33 1.65 12.90 12.24
CA ALA A 33 2.01 11.49 12.29
C ALA A 33 2.50 11.09 13.68
N GLU A 34 3.36 11.90 14.32
CA GLU A 34 3.82 11.69 15.70
C GLU A 34 2.66 11.74 16.71
N ASP A 35 1.74 12.69 16.54
CA ASP A 35 0.54 12.82 17.38
C ASP A 35 -0.54 11.77 17.03
N GLY A 36 -0.41 11.04 15.91
CA GLY A 36 -1.45 10.17 15.33
C GLY A 36 -1.03 8.73 14.98
N ASP A 37 0.13 8.27 15.48
CA ASP A 37 0.93 7.13 14.97
C ASP A 37 0.34 5.71 15.14
N VAL A 38 -0.96 5.51 14.98
CA VAL A 38 -1.59 4.17 14.99
C VAL A 38 -2.23 3.79 13.65
N PHE A 39 -2.51 4.75 12.75
CA PHE A 39 -3.42 4.47 11.63
C PHE A 39 -2.77 3.98 10.33
N GLU A 40 -1.48 4.22 10.08
CA GLU A 40 -0.90 3.99 8.73
C GLU A 40 0.23 2.94 8.67
N ALA A 41 0.54 2.24 9.76
CA ALA A 41 1.55 1.17 9.79
C ALA A 41 1.20 -0.09 8.93
N LYS A 42 0.08 -0.10 8.20
CA LYS A 42 -0.44 -1.29 7.50
C LYS A 42 -0.46 -1.25 5.96
N LYS A 43 -0.12 -0.16 5.28
CA LYS A 43 -0.43 -0.09 3.84
C LYS A 43 0.62 -0.72 2.89
N GLU A 44 1.87 -0.94 3.31
CA GLU A 44 2.94 -1.35 2.36
C GLU A 44 3.68 -2.66 2.68
N LYS A 45 3.15 -3.53 3.56
CA LYS A 45 3.56 -4.95 3.62
C LYS A 45 2.68 -5.89 2.76
N LYS A 46 2.03 -5.37 1.70
CA LYS A 46 1.06 -6.14 0.88
C LYS A 46 1.43 -6.35 -0.60
N SER A 47 2.63 -5.99 -1.05
CA SER A 47 3.06 -6.27 -2.44
C SER A 47 4.18 -7.31 -2.56
N ALA A 48 4.68 -7.86 -1.45
CA ALA A 48 5.74 -8.87 -1.45
C ALA A 48 5.27 -10.23 -0.89
N LEU A 49 4.24 -10.86 -1.48
CA LEU A 49 4.11 -12.32 -1.51
C LEU A 49 3.05 -12.81 -2.52
N LYS A 50 3.45 -13.07 -3.78
CA LYS A 50 3.03 -14.28 -4.49
C LYS A 50 3.94 -14.51 -5.71
N ASN A 51 4.94 -15.37 -5.48
CA ASN A 51 5.73 -15.99 -6.54
C ASN A 51 4.89 -17.08 -7.23
N ASN A 52 5.26 -17.33 -8.48
CA ASN A 52 4.78 -18.36 -9.40
C ASN A 52 4.57 -19.74 -8.76
N GLU A 53 3.42 -20.34 -9.05
CA GLU A 53 3.31 -21.80 -9.21
C GLU A 53 2.53 -22.07 -10.50
N ASP A 54 3.23 -22.68 -11.45
CA ASP A 54 2.65 -23.39 -12.58
C ASP A 54 1.67 -24.46 -12.07
N ASP A 55 0.38 -24.35 -12.42
CA ASP A 55 -0.50 -25.52 -12.48
C ASP A 55 -1.22 -25.57 -13.83
N LYS A 56 -0.69 -26.43 -14.69
CA LYS A 56 -1.38 -26.93 -15.87
C LYS A 56 -2.55 -27.81 -15.42
N SER A 57 -3.78 -27.34 -15.57
CA SER A 57 -4.86 -28.22 -16.04
C SER A 57 -6.06 -27.45 -16.56
N LYS A 58 -6.10 -27.30 -17.89
CA LYS A 58 -7.35 -27.06 -18.63
C LYS A 58 -8.22 -28.32 -18.49
N ARG A 59 -9.20 -28.32 -17.59
CA ARG A 59 -10.38 -29.20 -17.63
C ARG A 59 -11.51 -28.40 -18.27
N THR A 60 -11.74 -28.53 -19.57
CA THR A 60 -12.73 -29.42 -20.23
C THR A 60 -14.17 -29.19 -19.77
N THR A 61 -14.92 -28.60 -20.72
CA THR A 61 -16.27 -28.98 -21.19
C THR A 61 -17.48 -28.83 -20.26
N GLU A 62 -18.38 -27.96 -20.73
CA GLU A 62 -19.83 -28.19 -20.88
C GLU A 62 -20.56 -28.81 -19.69
N THR A 63 -21.24 -27.96 -18.93
CA THR A 63 -22.58 -28.29 -18.45
C THR A 63 -23.36 -26.99 -18.34
N GLU A 64 -23.95 -26.58 -19.46
CA GLU A 64 -25.22 -25.85 -19.47
C GLU A 64 -26.18 -26.58 -18.53
N ILE A 65 -26.55 -25.99 -17.40
CA ILE A 65 -27.89 -26.19 -16.86
C ILE A 65 -28.45 -24.81 -16.55
N GLN A 66 -29.28 -24.35 -17.49
CA GLN A 66 -30.28 -23.32 -17.27
C GLN A 66 -31.06 -23.64 -16.00
N LEU A 67 -31.27 -22.63 -15.16
CA LEU A 67 -32.49 -22.57 -14.37
C LEU A 67 -33.06 -21.16 -14.47
N SER A 68 -33.64 -20.88 -15.64
CA SER A 68 -34.86 -20.09 -15.70
C SER A 68 -35.89 -20.75 -14.79
N VAL A 69 -36.47 -20.01 -13.85
CA VAL A 69 -37.93 -19.78 -13.80
C VAL A 69 -38.15 -18.62 -12.83
N ASP A 70 -38.85 -17.62 -13.34
CA ASP A 70 -39.32 -16.42 -12.66
C ASP A 70 -40.16 -16.74 -11.41
N TYR A 71 -40.00 -15.90 -10.38
CA TYR A 71 -41.09 -15.48 -9.50
C TYR A 71 -40.85 -14.06 -9.00
#